data_AF-A0A925C2P3-F1
#
_entry.id   AF-A0A925C2P3-F1
#
_cell.length_a   1.000
_cell.length_b   1.000
_cell.length_c   1.000
_cell.angle_alpha   90.00
_cell.angle_beta   90.00
_cell.angle_gamma   90.00
#
_symmetry.space_group_name_H-M   'P 1'
#
loop_
_entity.id
_entity.type
_entity.pdbx_description
1 polymer ?
#
loop_
_entity_poly.entity_id
_entity_poly.type
_entity_poly.pdbx_seq_one_letter_code
_entity_poly.pdbx_strand_id
1 'polypeptide(L)'
;MFTSKAFETFLMVKSYQDTTFLRNLLISKASDSLKSILAKPEVFRYQLIYTRIDRDKRNRPTFTNYQFRLNKNEYFNPASMVKMPAAFLALQKLNQLSSTGVDKYTTMVADSSYPRQTVVMKDSSAQSGLPSMAQYIKKIFLVSDNDAYNRLYEFNGQQFMNEKLWQMGYID
;
A
#
# COMPACT_ATOMS: atom_id res chain seq x y z
N MET A 1 -1.03 -13.09 20.38
CA MET A 1 -0.52 -14.03 19.35
C MET A 1 -1.65 -14.30 18.36
N PHE A 2 -1.87 -13.40 17.40
CA PHE A 2 -2.86 -13.59 16.33
C PHE A 2 -2.10 -13.99 15.07
N THR A 3 -1.83 -15.29 14.91
CA THR A 3 -1.33 -15.85 13.65
C THR A 3 -2.48 -15.85 12.65
N SER A 4 -2.56 -14.77 11.87
CA SER A 4 -3.51 -14.66 10.77
C SER A 4 -3.12 -15.65 9.67
N LYS A 5 -3.80 -16.80 9.61
CA LYS A 5 -3.75 -17.74 8.47
C LYS A 5 -4.03 -17.07 7.12
N ALA A 6 -4.66 -15.90 7.11
CA ALA A 6 -4.89 -15.13 5.89
C ALA A 6 -3.59 -14.55 5.30
N PHE A 7 -2.57 -14.29 6.13
CA PHE A 7 -1.30 -13.73 5.66
C PHE A 7 -0.36 -14.79 5.06
N GLU A 8 -0.31 -15.99 5.66
CA GLU A 8 0.44 -17.12 5.07
C GLU A 8 -0.09 -17.53 3.69
N THR A 9 -1.38 -17.27 3.41
CA THR A 9 -1.99 -17.56 2.11
C THR A 9 -1.53 -16.58 1.02
N PHE A 10 -1.02 -15.39 1.38
CA PHE A 10 -0.53 -14.40 0.41
C PHE A 10 0.86 -14.73 -0.14
N LEU A 11 1.69 -15.43 0.65
CA LEU A 11 3.08 -15.74 0.31
C LEU A 11 3.27 -17.12 -0.36
N MET A 12 2.27 -18.02 -0.29
CA MET A 12 2.33 -19.31 -0.99
C MET A 12 1.71 -19.27 -2.39
N VAL A 13 2.29 -18.47 -3.28
CA VAL A 13 2.06 -18.64 -4.73
C VAL A 13 2.90 -19.85 -5.19
N LYS A 14 2.26 -21.02 -5.22
CA LYS A 14 2.83 -22.20 -5.87
C LYS A 14 2.94 -21.95 -7.39
N SER A 15 4.18 -21.82 -7.85
CA SER A 15 4.64 -21.71 -9.24
C SER A 15 4.36 -20.38 -9.98
N TYR A 16 5.44 -19.74 -10.40
CA TYR A 16 5.49 -18.55 -11.26
C TYR A 16 5.25 -18.92 -12.74
N GLN A 17 4.15 -19.62 -13.05
CA GLN A 17 3.77 -19.81 -14.45
C GLN A 17 2.77 -18.75 -14.90
N ASP A 18 3.08 -18.09 -16.02
CA ASP A 18 2.18 -17.16 -16.68
C ASP A 18 0.82 -17.81 -16.90
N THR A 19 -0.23 -17.17 -16.38
CA THR A 19 -1.58 -17.67 -16.57
C THR A 19 -2.06 -17.28 -17.96
N THR A 20 -2.34 -18.29 -18.79
CA THR A 20 -2.90 -18.09 -20.14
C THR A 20 -4.20 -17.29 -20.10
N PHE A 21 -4.98 -17.44 -19.02
CA PHE A 21 -6.21 -16.67 -18.79
C PHE A 21 -5.99 -15.17 -18.84
N LEU A 22 -5.07 -14.61 -18.03
CA LEU A 22 -4.89 -13.16 -17.93
C LEU A 22 -4.36 -12.58 -19.24
N ARG A 23 -3.39 -13.27 -19.87
CA ARG A 23 -2.88 -12.89 -21.20
C ARG A 23 -4.00 -12.86 -22.23
N ASN A 24 -4.81 -13.91 -22.32
CA ASN A 24 -5.90 -14.00 -23.31
C ASN A 24 -7.00 -12.96 -23.05
N LEU A 25 -7.33 -12.71 -21.77
CA LEU A 25 -8.28 -11.67 -21.40
C LEU A 25 -7.80 -10.30 -21.86
N LEU A 26 -6.54 -9.95 -21.57
CA LEU A 26 -5.95 -8.68 -21.99
C LEU A 26 -5.93 -8.56 -23.51
N ILE A 27 -5.43 -9.56 -24.24
CA ILE A 27 -5.33 -9.49 -25.71
C ILE A 27 -6.72 -9.38 -26.38
N SER A 28 -7.70 -10.13 -25.88
CA SER A 28 -9.05 -10.16 -26.48
C SER A 28 -9.88 -8.91 -26.17
N LYS A 29 -9.58 -8.18 -25.10
CA LYS A 29 -10.34 -6.99 -24.66
C LYS A 29 -9.59 -5.67 -24.81
N ALA A 30 -8.28 -5.71 -25.05
CA ALA A 30 -7.45 -4.51 -25.17
C ALA A 30 -7.85 -3.65 -26.37
N SER A 31 -7.78 -2.33 -26.18
CA SER A 31 -7.71 -1.37 -27.28
C SER A 31 -6.45 -1.59 -28.11
N ASP A 32 -6.40 -1.08 -29.33
CA ASP A 32 -5.22 -1.20 -30.19
C ASP A 32 -3.99 -0.49 -29.61
N SER A 33 -4.21 0.60 -28.84
CA SER A 33 -3.16 1.25 -28.06
C SER A 33 -2.56 0.33 -27.00
N LEU A 34 -3.40 -0.37 -26.24
CA LEU A 34 -2.93 -1.32 -25.24
C LEU A 34 -2.27 -2.54 -25.89
N LYS A 35 -2.80 -3.07 -26.99
CA LYS A 35 -2.15 -4.16 -27.75
C LYS A 35 -0.73 -3.76 -28.22
N SER A 36 -0.55 -2.52 -28.65
CA SER A 36 0.75 -1.99 -29.07
C SER A 36 1.77 -1.94 -27.93
N ILE A 37 1.32 -1.66 -26.70
CA ILE A 37 2.13 -1.74 -25.48
C ILE A 37 2.44 -3.20 -25.14
N LEU A 38 1.42 -4.05 -25.13
CA LEU A 38 1.55 -5.47 -24.80
C LEU A 38 2.49 -6.22 -25.74
N ALA A 39 2.55 -5.81 -27.02
CA ALA A 39 3.46 -6.36 -28.03
C ALA A 39 4.93 -5.96 -27.84
N LYS A 40 5.25 -5.01 -26.95
CA LYS A 40 6.62 -4.52 -26.70
C LYS A 40 7.04 -4.72 -25.23
N PRO A 41 7.06 -5.98 -24.74
CA PRO A 41 7.34 -6.31 -23.36
C PRO A 41 8.70 -5.80 -22.85
N GLU A 42 9.74 -5.83 -23.69
CA GLU A 42 11.09 -5.39 -23.33
C GLU A 42 11.22 -3.87 -23.19
N VAL A 43 10.32 -3.11 -23.81
CA VAL A 43 10.31 -1.64 -23.75
C VAL A 43 9.54 -1.17 -22.53
N PHE A 44 8.33 -1.70 -22.34
CA PHE A 44 7.41 -1.21 -21.30
C PHE A 44 7.52 -1.97 -19.98
N ARG A 45 8.19 -3.13 -19.98
CA ARG A 45 8.56 -3.89 -18.77
C ARG A 45 7.37 -4.19 -17.85
N TYR A 46 6.15 -4.25 -18.38
CA TYR A 46 4.97 -4.44 -17.53
C TYR A 46 4.98 -5.83 -16.88
N GLN A 47 4.45 -5.89 -15.66
CA GLN A 47 4.11 -7.11 -14.95
C GLN A 47 2.71 -6.95 -14.36
N LEU A 48 1.90 -8.01 -14.43
CA LEU A 48 0.54 -7.98 -13.89
C LEU A 48 0.33 -9.16 -12.95
N ILE A 49 -0.16 -8.83 -11.76
CA ILE A 49 -0.65 -9.78 -10.77
C ILE A 49 -2.11 -9.42 -10.54
N TYR A 50 -3.01 -10.39 -10.74
CA TYR A 50 -4.43 -10.25 -10.51
C TYR A 50 -4.91 -11.38 -9.60
N THR A 51 -5.40 -11.03 -8.42
CA THR A 51 -6.02 -11.99 -7.49
C THR A 51 -7.53 -11.82 -7.56
N ARG A 52 -8.23 -12.83 -8.07
CA ARG A 52 -9.69 -12.91 -7.94
C ARG A 52 -10.04 -13.38 -6.53
N ILE A 53 -10.93 -12.64 -5.87
CA ILE A 53 -11.41 -12.94 -4.53
C ILE A 53 -12.89 -13.34 -4.64
N ASP A 54 -13.15 -14.63 -4.60
CA ASP A 54 -14.51 -15.19 -4.61
C ASP A 54 -14.96 -15.41 -3.17
N ARG A 55 -16.19 -15.03 -2.81
CA ARG A 55 -16.70 -15.17 -1.43
C ARG A 55 -17.91 -16.08 -1.39
N ASP A 56 -17.93 -17.01 -0.44
CA ASP A 56 -19.08 -17.89 -0.24
C ASP A 56 -20.25 -17.18 0.47
N LYS A 57 -21.38 -17.88 0.65
CA LYS A 57 -22.57 -17.36 1.35
C LYS A 57 -22.31 -16.93 2.81
N ARG A 58 -21.17 -17.30 3.39
CA ARG A 58 -20.72 -16.92 4.75
C ARG A 58 -19.60 -15.88 4.71
N ASN A 59 -19.39 -15.21 3.57
CA ASN A 59 -18.36 -14.19 3.34
C ASN A 59 -16.91 -14.71 3.43
N ARG A 60 -16.69 -16.04 3.38
CA ARG A 60 -15.35 -16.63 3.44
C ARG A 60 -14.68 -16.51 2.06
N PRO A 61 -13.47 -15.91 1.96
CA PRO A 61 -12.82 -15.71 0.68
C PRO A 61 -12.08 -16.97 0.20
N THR A 62 -12.13 -17.20 -1.11
CA THR A 62 -11.27 -18.10 -1.88
C THR A 62 -10.49 -17.27 -2.88
N PHE A 63 -9.18 -17.48 -2.95
CA PHE A 63 -8.28 -16.69 -3.80
C PHE A 63 -7.88 -17.49 -5.03
N THR A 64 -8.06 -16.91 -6.22
CA THR A 64 -7.48 -17.43 -7.47
C THR A 64 -6.49 -16.40 -8.00
N ASN A 65 -5.21 -16.77 -8.04
CA ASN A 65 -4.15 -15.89 -8.50
C ASN A 65 -3.90 -16.07 -10.00
N TYR A 66 -3.75 -14.96 -10.70
CA TYR A 66 -3.37 -14.87 -12.09
C TYR A 66 -2.16 -13.95 -12.22
N GLN A 67 -1.23 -14.33 -13.09
CA GLN A 67 -0.01 -13.57 -13.32
C GLN A 67 0.33 -13.53 -14.80
N PHE A 68 0.98 -12.46 -15.22
CA PHE A 68 1.46 -12.28 -16.58
C PHE A 68 2.76 -11.47 -16.57
N ARG A 69 3.82 -12.06 -17.13
CA ARG A 69 5.20 -11.54 -17.15
C ARG A 69 5.80 -11.28 -15.77
N LEU A 70 5.40 -12.06 -14.77
CA LEU A 70 5.94 -11.88 -13.43
C LEU A 70 7.44 -12.27 -13.40
N ASN A 71 8.30 -11.31 -13.08
CA ASN A 71 9.74 -11.49 -12.94
C ASN A 71 10.21 -10.78 -11.68
N LYS A 72 10.52 -11.57 -10.64
CA LYS A 72 10.97 -11.06 -9.34
C LYS A 72 12.32 -10.31 -9.37
N ASN A 73 13.15 -10.54 -10.39
CA ASN A 73 14.45 -9.89 -10.51
C ASN A 73 14.35 -8.50 -11.17
N GLU A 74 13.13 -8.09 -11.53
CA GLU A 74 12.87 -6.83 -12.20
C GLU A 74 12.20 -5.84 -11.23
N TYR A 75 13.00 -4.91 -10.71
CA TYR A 75 12.55 -3.92 -9.74
C TYR A 75 11.67 -2.83 -10.38
N PHE A 76 10.58 -2.48 -9.67
CA PHE A 76 9.74 -1.32 -9.95
C PHE A 76 9.84 -0.32 -8.81
N ASN A 77 10.15 0.93 -9.15
CA ASN A 77 9.99 1.99 -8.16
C ASN A 77 8.49 2.14 -7.84
N PRO A 78 8.07 1.95 -6.58
CA PRO A 78 6.67 2.03 -6.18
C PRO A 78 6.05 3.42 -6.34
N ALA A 79 6.85 4.47 -6.56
CA ALA A 79 6.40 5.85 -6.58
C ALA A 79 5.49 6.15 -5.37
N SER A 80 4.32 6.75 -5.56
CA SER A 80 3.40 7.06 -4.46
C SER A 80 2.71 5.84 -3.82
N MET A 81 2.89 4.62 -4.35
CA MET A 81 2.34 3.42 -3.71
C MET A 81 2.98 3.13 -2.35
N VAL A 82 4.18 3.65 -2.07
CA VAL A 82 4.83 3.57 -0.73
C VAL A 82 4.02 4.21 0.39
N LYS A 83 3.14 5.15 0.03
CA LYS A 83 2.34 5.90 1.01
C LYS A 83 1.28 5.02 1.67
N MET A 84 0.79 4.00 0.97
CA MET A 84 -0.23 3.09 1.48
C MET A 84 0.31 2.24 2.65
N PRO A 85 1.46 1.54 2.54
CA PRO A 85 2.07 0.86 3.68
C PRO A 85 2.31 1.77 4.88
N ALA A 86 2.81 3.00 4.67
CA ALA A 86 3.02 3.96 5.74
C ALA A 86 1.71 4.31 6.47
N ALA A 87 0.62 4.54 5.71
CA ALA A 87 -0.70 4.83 6.27
C ALA A 87 -1.27 3.65 7.10
N PHE A 88 -1.13 2.42 6.60
CA PHE A 88 -1.62 1.23 7.30
C PHE A 88 -0.82 0.95 8.57
N LEU A 89 0.50 1.09 8.52
CA LEU A 89 1.37 0.92 9.68
C LEU A 89 1.11 2.01 10.74
N ALA A 90 0.78 3.24 10.32
CA ALA A 90 0.40 4.31 11.24
C ALA A 90 -0.88 3.97 12.01
N LEU A 91 -1.90 3.44 11.34
CA LEU A 91 -3.12 2.95 12.00
C LEU A 91 -2.83 1.76 12.91
N GLN A 92 -1.96 0.83 12.49
CA GLN A 92 -1.56 -0.29 13.33
C GLN A 92 -0.85 0.17 14.61
N LYS A 93 0.10 1.09 14.50
CA LYS A 93 0.80 1.68 15.64
C LYS A 93 -0.15 2.48 16.53
N LEU A 94 -1.05 3.27 15.96
CA LEU A 94 -2.09 3.98 16.70
C LEU A 94 -2.98 3.04 17.52
N ASN A 95 -3.41 1.91 16.96
CA ASN A 95 -4.22 0.94 17.69
C ASN A 95 -3.50 0.39 18.94
N GLN A 96 -2.17 0.31 18.93
CA GLN A 96 -1.37 -0.09 20.10
C GLN A 96 -1.38 0.98 21.20
N LEU A 97 -1.69 2.24 20.86
CA LEU A 97 -1.80 3.36 21.78
C LEU A 97 -3.22 3.58 22.30
N SER A 98 -4.18 2.72 21.94
CA SER A 98 -5.61 2.90 22.26
C SER A 98 -5.91 3.08 23.75
N SER A 99 -5.12 2.48 24.65
CA SER A 99 -5.26 2.65 26.10
C SER A 99 -4.96 4.07 26.60
N THR A 100 -4.32 4.91 25.78
CA THR A 100 -4.03 6.32 26.11
C THR A 100 -5.19 7.27 25.83
N GLY A 101 -6.26 6.78 25.18
CA GLY A 101 -7.38 7.60 24.72
C GLY A 101 -7.11 8.36 23.41
N VAL A 102 -5.92 8.22 22.81
CA VAL A 102 -5.60 8.80 21.50
C VAL A 102 -6.21 7.97 20.38
N ASP A 103 -6.81 8.65 19.41
CA ASP A 103 -7.40 8.06 18.21
C ASP A 103 -6.94 8.79 16.93
N LYS A 104 -7.47 8.37 15.78
CA LYS A 104 -7.06 8.93 14.48
C LYS A 104 -7.52 10.38 14.27
N TYR A 105 -8.47 10.87 15.05
CA TYR A 105 -9.00 12.23 14.98
C TYR A 105 -8.31 13.17 15.97
N THR A 106 -7.53 12.62 16.90
CA THR A 106 -6.72 13.39 17.83
C THR A 106 -5.76 14.30 17.07
N THR A 107 -5.66 15.55 17.51
CA THR A 107 -4.79 16.56 16.90
C THR A 107 -3.33 16.09 16.94
N MET A 108 -2.68 16.10 15.78
CA MET A 108 -1.29 15.71 15.61
C MET A 108 -0.49 16.87 15.03
N VAL A 109 0.08 17.70 15.90
CA VAL A 109 0.97 18.79 15.48
C VAL A 109 2.40 18.29 15.30
N ALA A 110 3.15 18.93 14.41
CA ALA A 110 4.56 18.66 14.18
C ALA A 110 5.36 19.94 14.39
N ASP A 111 6.43 19.86 15.18
CA ASP A 111 7.43 20.91 15.30
C ASP A 111 8.69 20.54 14.51
N SER A 112 9.68 21.42 14.50
CA SER A 112 10.95 21.24 13.80
C SER A 112 12.11 21.20 14.79
N SER A 113 12.89 20.12 14.77
CA SER A 113 14.16 20.00 15.50
C SER A 113 15.39 20.23 14.60
N TYR A 114 15.20 20.48 13.30
CA TYR A 114 16.27 20.74 12.32
C TYR A 114 15.73 21.48 11.07
N PRO A 115 16.49 22.35 10.39
CA PRO A 115 15.98 23.23 9.32
C PRO A 115 15.26 22.56 8.14
N ARG A 116 15.43 21.26 7.91
CA ARG A 116 14.73 20.52 6.85
C ARG A 116 13.36 19.96 7.29
N GLN A 117 13.02 20.02 8.57
CA GLN A 117 11.69 19.64 9.06
C GLN A 117 10.73 20.81 8.97
N THR A 118 9.50 20.51 8.55
CA THR A 118 8.43 21.49 8.37
C THR A 118 7.45 21.43 9.54
N VAL A 119 7.21 22.57 10.16
CA VAL A 119 6.24 22.73 11.25
C VAL A 119 4.81 22.64 10.70
N VAL A 120 3.92 21.94 11.40
CA VAL A 120 2.50 21.83 11.08
C VAL A 120 1.67 22.00 12.35
N MET A 121 1.10 23.18 12.54
CA MET A 121 0.24 23.51 13.69
C MET A 121 -1.25 23.59 13.31
N LYS A 122 -1.54 23.80 12.03
CA LYS A 122 -2.89 23.96 11.47
C LYS A 122 -2.97 23.23 10.13
N ASP A 123 -4.17 22.82 9.76
CA ASP A 123 -4.47 22.26 8.46
C ASP A 123 -5.80 22.82 7.97
N SER A 124 -5.76 23.82 7.08
CA SER A 124 -6.95 24.47 6.52
C SER A 124 -7.77 23.55 5.61
N SER A 125 -7.22 22.41 5.17
CA SER A 125 -7.94 21.40 4.41
C SER A 125 -8.74 20.44 5.30
N ALA A 126 -8.50 20.46 6.62
CA ALA A 126 -9.30 19.73 7.61
C ALA A 126 -10.50 20.56 8.06
N GLN A 127 -11.63 19.88 8.27
CA GLN A 127 -12.85 20.50 8.79
C GLN A 127 -12.65 21.14 10.18
N SER A 128 -11.78 20.56 11.01
CA SER A 128 -11.43 21.10 12.34
C SER A 128 -10.42 22.25 12.27
N GLY A 129 -9.82 22.52 11.10
CA GLY A 129 -8.67 23.43 10.97
C GLY A 129 -7.36 22.89 11.56
N LEU A 130 -7.36 21.65 12.07
CA LEU A 130 -6.23 21.04 12.79
C LEU A 130 -5.76 19.75 12.09
N PRO A 131 -4.44 19.48 12.09
CA PRO A 131 -3.90 18.24 11.55
C PRO A 131 -4.30 17.03 12.42
N SER A 132 -4.56 15.90 11.77
CA SER A 132 -4.83 14.61 12.43
C SER A 132 -4.40 13.45 11.52
N MET A 133 -4.18 12.27 12.10
CA MET A 133 -3.85 11.07 11.32
C MET A 133 -4.93 10.76 10.27
N ALA A 134 -6.22 10.92 10.63
CA ALA A 134 -7.33 10.76 9.70
C ALA A 134 -7.24 11.71 8.51
N GLN A 135 -6.88 12.98 8.75
CA GLN A 135 -6.70 13.96 7.68
C GLN A 135 -5.49 13.62 6.81
N TYR A 136 -4.36 13.23 7.38
CA TYR A 136 -3.18 12.83 6.60
C TYR A 136 -3.47 11.62 5.71
N ILE A 137 -4.13 10.60 6.25
CA ILE A 137 -4.54 9.42 5.47
C ILE A 137 -5.48 9.83 4.32
N LYS A 138 -6.45 10.73 4.60
CA LYS A 138 -7.34 11.27 3.56
C LYS A 138 -6.55 11.97 2.45
N LYS A 139 -5.60 12.84 2.79
CA LYS A 139 -4.78 13.57 1.81
C LYS A 139 -3.89 12.63 0.98
N ILE A 140 -3.32 11.58 1.58
CA ILE A 140 -2.56 10.55 0.87
C ILE A 140 -3.41 9.88 -0.20
N PHE A 141 -4.63 9.44 0.14
CA PHE A 141 -5.46 8.71 -0.81
C PHE A 141 -6.22 9.62 -1.79
N LEU A 142 -6.52 10.85 -1.42
CA LEU A 142 -7.29 11.77 -2.26
C LEU A 142 -6.42 12.52 -3.27
N VAL A 143 -5.24 12.98 -2.87
CA VAL A 143 -4.38 13.85 -3.70
C VAL A 143 -2.90 13.43 -3.68
N SER A 144 -2.57 12.25 -3.14
CA SER A 144 -1.19 11.77 -3.04
C SER A 144 -0.26 12.77 -2.35
N ASP A 145 -0.73 13.42 -1.28
CA ASP A 145 0.00 14.47 -0.58
C ASP A 145 1.31 13.94 0.03
N ASN A 146 2.44 14.59 -0.30
CA ASN A 146 3.76 14.18 0.18
C ASN A 146 4.00 14.58 1.64
N ASP A 147 3.48 15.73 2.08
CA ASP A 147 3.66 16.18 3.46
C ASP A 147 2.91 15.27 4.44
N ALA A 148 1.68 14.87 4.10
CA ALA A 148 0.92 13.89 4.85
C ALA A 148 1.67 12.55 4.96
N TYR A 149 2.29 12.10 3.87
CA TYR A 149 3.16 10.92 3.92
C TYR A 149 4.33 11.11 4.88
N ASN A 150 5.03 12.24 4.80
CA ASN A 150 6.17 12.54 5.68
C ASN A 150 5.75 12.51 7.17
N ARG A 151 4.57 13.05 7.51
CA ARG A 151 4.05 13.03 8.88
C ARG A 151 3.77 11.61 9.37
N LEU A 152 3.20 10.74 8.52
CA LEU A 152 2.99 9.34 8.89
C LEU A 152 4.30 8.54 8.95
N TYR A 153 5.26 8.85 8.08
CA TYR A 153 6.59 8.26 8.12
C TYR A 153 7.33 8.63 9.41
N GLU A 154 7.31 9.91 9.81
CA GLU A 154 7.87 10.39 11.08
C GLU A 154 7.19 9.76 12.29
N PHE A 155 5.86 9.66 12.29
CA PHE A 155 5.10 8.99 13.35
C PHE A 155 5.49 7.52 13.48
N ASN A 156 5.62 6.81 12.37
CA ASN A 156 6.01 5.41 12.39
C ASN A 156 7.46 5.24 12.84
N GLY A 157 8.37 5.98 12.21
CA GLY A 157 9.82 5.79 12.28
C GLY A 157 10.32 4.69 11.34
N GLN A 158 11.51 4.87 10.77
CA GLN A 158 12.12 3.95 9.80
C GLN A 158 12.21 2.51 10.34
N GLN A 159 12.73 2.36 11.57
CA GLN A 159 12.95 1.05 12.19
C GLN A 159 11.63 0.27 12.32
N PHE A 160 10.60 0.90 12.91
CA PHE A 160 9.29 0.27 13.08
C PHE A 160 8.69 -0.16 11.74
N MET A 161 8.79 0.69 10.71
CA MET A 161 8.27 0.34 9.39
C MET A 161 8.97 -0.88 8.80
N ASN A 162 10.30 -0.87 8.79
CA ASN A 162 11.09 -1.98 8.24
C ASN A 162 10.83 -3.28 9.00
N GLU A 163 10.91 -3.28 10.33
CA GLU A 163 10.68 -4.48 11.14
C GLU A 163 9.28 -5.05 10.94
N LYS A 164 8.25 -4.20 10.82
CA LYS A 164 6.88 -4.66 10.59
C LYS A 164 6.69 -5.24 9.19
N LEU A 165 7.28 -4.62 8.17
CA LEU A 165 7.22 -5.14 6.80
C LEU A 165 7.98 -6.47 6.66
N TRP A 166 9.15 -6.59 7.29
CA TRP A 166 9.90 -7.86 7.35
C TRP A 166 9.11 -8.96 8.05
N GLN A 167 8.47 -8.66 9.18
CA GLN A 167 7.58 -9.60 9.89
C GLN A 167 6.39 -10.06 9.03
N MET A 168 5.98 -9.25 8.05
CA MET A 168 4.92 -9.57 7.09
C MET A 168 5.45 -10.29 5.83
N GLY A 169 6.76 -10.53 5.72
CA GLY A 169 7.40 -11.22 4.60
C GLY A 169 7.84 -10.31 3.45
N TYR A 170 7.80 -8.98 3.61
CA TYR A 170 8.32 -8.02 2.63
C TYR A 170 9.79 -7.72 2.94
N ILE A 171 10.72 -8.54 2.46
CA ILE A 171 12.15 -8.51 2.81
C ILE A 171 13.05 -7.79 1.79
N ASP A 172 12.49 -7.41 0.64
CA ASP A 172 13.19 -6.76 -0.47
C ASP A 172 13.31 -5.24 -0.29
#